data_AF-A0A6M0RRC3-F1
#
_entry.id   AF-A0A6M0RRC3-F1
#
_cell.length_a   1.000
_cell.length_b   1.000
_cell.length_c   1.000
_cell.angle_alpha   90.00
_cell.angle_beta   90.00
_cell.angle_gamma   90.00
#
_symmetry.space_group_name_H-M   'P 1'
#
loop_
_entity.id
_entity.type
_entity.pdbx_description
1 polymer ?
#
loop_
_entity_poly.entity_id
_entity_poly.type
_entity_poly.pdbx_seq_one_letter_code
_entity_poly.pdbx_strand_id
1 'polypeptide(L)'
;MKFFGLISTAIVLIASIGQSCTATFPDESSTIPLQEIIENLNEAGLLSEEAYQKALVDVEQGRLELKSELLSRLADNTYQQSLNEHNLSNDFSAQNTPLGATESYRLVTSAFAIGSDLNEDELKEFSNVNLRETSSWLDQLNKTGILSTRVYSQLKTDILTEFEQTHVFLPISLAERQSQLYRQASGWMELEEDLSIEILAARLTQLKEAGILSNQKHKDLLEALQQQQLNGSIELLNYLDNSRLLDLCEYSENTEDYFTKVHSAVADMLVSQGIINSTFGEFEVTFKYSEDVLKNSNISEIEYFSFNEAKVSVHVDNRIYRQSNAYRPSKEEGDSIYRTLPRDTIKIFNKILHDQNSPYRVYEVSIPSFHAQKTFRDPDKGNTQIGFIALTKAQADIYFEMYVDNIHPTPLFTSARIDEILSLFEQIGLLDHLSPDQIESSQQLILESYIMERHELFSAFEDVILLFDWDGVGHTDIPYQSLTKYFSAISRGQFLPTEISDEFDQKSQTAAQTFILNGTEYHIPLSFEVSLDPKFFSSIRSVAEQEISTGKFYAVNVDYVPGYMFLSLAQLEALIAENLIELASSE
;
A
#
# COMPACT_ATOMS: atom_id res chain seq x y z
N MET A 1 -4.91 67.43 6.58
CA MET A 1 -5.18 68.03 5.25
C MET A 1 -4.05 67.63 4.31
N LYS A 2 -4.38 66.75 3.35
CA LYS A 2 -3.66 66.39 2.12
C LYS A 2 -2.19 65.94 2.20
N PHE A 3 -1.99 64.62 2.31
CA PHE A 3 -0.94 63.87 1.59
C PHE A 3 -1.51 62.50 1.21
N PHE A 4 -2.07 62.42 0.01
CA PHE A 4 -2.48 61.19 -0.67
C PHE A 4 -2.40 61.50 -2.17
N GLY A 5 -1.61 60.72 -2.92
CA GLY A 5 -1.49 60.91 -4.36
C GLY A 5 -0.27 60.22 -4.92
N LEU A 6 -0.38 58.90 -5.14
CA LEU A 6 0.15 58.14 -6.29
C LEU A 6 0.11 56.65 -5.93
N ILE A 7 -0.89 55.96 -6.49
CA ILE A 7 -0.99 54.53 -6.89
C ILE A 7 -2.50 54.29 -7.04
N SER A 8 -3.05 54.61 -8.22
CA SER A 8 -4.39 54.19 -8.63
C SER A 8 -4.52 54.32 -10.14
N THR A 9 -3.91 53.36 -10.86
CA THR A 9 -4.17 53.15 -12.29
C THR A 9 -3.98 51.67 -12.63
N ALA A 10 -4.84 50.80 -12.08
CA ALA A 10 -4.90 49.38 -12.52
C ALA A 10 -6.19 48.65 -12.10
N ILE A 11 -7.34 49.30 -11.91
CA ILE A 11 -8.62 48.60 -11.69
C ILE A 11 -9.74 49.46 -12.26
N VAL A 12 -10.03 49.35 -13.56
CA VAL A 12 -11.37 49.47 -14.20
C VAL A 12 -11.19 49.03 -15.67
N LEU A 13 -11.28 47.72 -15.96
CA LEU A 13 -11.78 47.20 -17.24
C LEU A 13 -12.01 45.67 -17.20
N ILE A 14 -12.82 45.19 -16.26
CA ILE A 14 -13.44 43.86 -16.35
C ILE A 14 -14.92 44.02 -16.02
N ALA A 15 -15.67 44.50 -17.00
CA ALA A 15 -17.12 44.34 -17.10
C ALA A 15 -17.48 44.57 -18.56
N SER A 16 -18.23 43.63 -19.16
CA SER A 16 -18.75 43.63 -20.55
C SER A 16 -17.88 42.96 -21.63
N ILE A 17 -17.74 41.63 -21.58
CA ILE A 17 -17.93 40.78 -22.78
C ILE A 17 -18.69 39.52 -22.34
N GLY A 18 -20.02 39.62 -22.35
CA GLY A 18 -20.90 38.46 -22.48
C GLY A 18 -21.12 38.19 -23.96
N GLN A 19 -20.24 37.39 -24.56
CA GLN A 19 -20.48 36.75 -25.85
C GLN A 19 -19.98 35.31 -25.74
N SER A 20 -20.88 34.38 -26.03
CA SER A 20 -20.63 32.95 -26.11
C SER A 20 -19.57 32.66 -27.18
N CYS A 21 -18.32 32.49 -26.77
CA CYS A 21 -17.32 31.82 -27.57
C CYS A 21 -17.60 30.32 -27.53
N THR A 22 -18.42 29.83 -28.46
CA THR A 22 -18.28 28.44 -28.89
C THR A 22 -16.97 28.35 -29.67
N ALA A 23 -15.86 28.13 -28.96
CA ALA A 23 -14.64 27.67 -29.57
C ALA A 23 -14.92 26.26 -30.11
N THR A 24 -15.11 26.14 -31.42
CA THR A 24 -14.92 24.87 -32.11
C THR A 24 -13.45 24.52 -31.98
N PHE A 25 -13.12 23.60 -31.07
CA PHE A 25 -11.82 22.95 -31.05
C PHE A 25 -11.61 22.26 -32.41
N PRO A 26 -10.40 22.35 -33.00
CA PRO A 26 -10.09 21.56 -34.18
C PRO A 26 -10.29 20.09 -33.84
N ASP A 27 -10.86 19.35 -34.80
CA ASP A 27 -11.07 17.92 -34.76
C ASP A 27 -9.71 17.21 -34.62
N GLU A 28 -9.26 16.95 -33.38
CA GLU A 28 -7.99 16.27 -33.04
C GLU A 28 -8.03 14.75 -33.35
N SER A 29 -8.95 14.29 -34.19
CA SER A 29 -9.18 12.87 -34.46
C SER A 29 -8.18 12.21 -35.43
N SER A 30 -7.07 12.86 -35.79
CA SER A 30 -6.00 12.18 -36.52
C SER A 30 -4.95 11.68 -35.53
N THR A 31 -5.27 10.61 -34.82
CA THR A 31 -4.27 9.83 -34.09
C THR A 31 -3.23 9.35 -35.09
N ILE A 32 -2.03 9.93 -35.07
CA ILE A 32 -0.90 9.48 -35.88
C ILE A 32 -0.67 8.00 -35.55
N PRO A 33 -0.68 7.09 -36.55
CA PRO A 33 -0.46 5.67 -36.30
C PRO A 33 0.87 5.42 -35.59
N LEU A 34 0.91 4.45 -34.68
CA LEU A 34 2.11 4.15 -33.89
C LEU A 34 3.32 3.81 -34.78
N GLN A 35 3.09 3.19 -35.94
CA GLN A 35 4.13 2.96 -36.95
C GLN A 35 4.75 4.27 -37.46
N GLU A 36 3.95 5.27 -37.81
CA GLU A 36 4.43 6.58 -38.27
C GLU A 36 5.18 7.31 -37.14
N ILE A 37 4.74 7.16 -35.89
CA ILE A 37 5.47 7.68 -34.71
C ILE A 37 6.85 7.02 -34.60
N ILE A 38 6.95 5.69 -34.78
CA ILE A 38 8.21 4.95 -34.72
C ILE A 38 9.17 5.41 -35.84
N GLU A 39 8.65 5.61 -37.05
CA GLU A 39 9.41 6.18 -38.18
C GLU A 39 9.93 7.58 -37.83
N ASN A 40 9.07 8.46 -37.30
CA ASN A 40 9.47 9.81 -36.89
C ASN A 40 10.53 9.83 -35.77
N LEU A 41 10.45 8.90 -34.80
CA LEU A 41 11.46 8.77 -33.74
C LEU A 41 12.81 8.33 -34.31
N ASN A 42 12.81 7.42 -35.28
CA ASN A 42 14.02 6.96 -35.95
C ASN A 42 14.65 8.10 -36.79
N GLU A 43 13.84 8.83 -37.54
CA GLU A 43 14.29 10.00 -38.30
C GLU A 43 14.84 11.12 -37.40
N ALA A 44 14.25 11.29 -36.21
CA ALA A 44 14.75 12.20 -35.18
C ALA A 44 16.04 11.71 -34.48
N GLY A 45 16.49 10.49 -34.75
CA GLY A 45 17.66 9.89 -34.12
C GLY A 45 17.46 9.48 -32.67
N LEU A 46 16.21 9.31 -32.22
CA LEU A 46 15.86 8.93 -30.85
C LEU A 46 15.82 7.41 -30.65
N LEU A 47 15.82 6.63 -31.73
CA LEU A 47 15.91 5.17 -31.73
C LEU A 47 17.25 4.72 -32.33
N SER A 48 17.86 3.69 -31.74
CA SER A 48 18.89 2.92 -32.44
C SER A 48 18.23 2.06 -33.52
N GLU A 49 18.99 1.67 -34.55
CA GLU A 49 18.47 0.78 -35.62
C GLU A 49 17.86 -0.51 -35.03
N GLU A 50 18.52 -1.11 -34.04
CA GLU A 50 17.99 -2.30 -33.36
C GLU A 50 16.67 -2.02 -32.62
N ALA A 51 16.57 -0.90 -31.91
CA ALA A 51 15.35 -0.51 -31.20
C ALA A 51 14.20 -0.18 -32.16
N TYR A 52 14.51 0.46 -33.29
CA TYR A 52 13.56 0.76 -34.37
C TYR A 52 12.99 -0.53 -34.99
N GLN A 53 13.84 -1.45 -35.43
CA GLN A 53 13.40 -2.73 -36.00
C GLN A 53 12.57 -3.54 -35.02
N LYS A 54 12.97 -3.58 -33.74
CA LYS A 54 12.21 -4.25 -32.69
C LYS A 54 10.85 -3.60 -32.45
N ALA A 55 10.77 -2.27 -32.40
CA ALA A 55 9.52 -1.55 -32.20
C ALA A 55 8.53 -1.81 -33.34
N LEU A 56 8.99 -1.80 -34.61
CA LEU A 56 8.14 -2.14 -35.75
C LEU A 56 7.57 -3.56 -35.64
N VAL A 57 8.41 -4.55 -35.35
CA VAL A 57 7.97 -5.94 -35.16
C VAL A 57 6.96 -6.06 -34.03
N ASP A 58 7.13 -5.31 -32.95
CA ASP A 58 6.21 -5.34 -31.82
C ASP A 58 4.86 -4.71 -32.15
N VAL A 59 4.82 -3.61 -32.90
CA VAL A 59 3.56 -3.04 -33.41
C VAL A 59 2.87 -4.01 -34.36
N GLU A 60 3.60 -4.59 -35.32
CA GLU A 60 3.04 -5.57 -36.27
C GLU A 60 2.46 -6.81 -35.58
N GLN A 61 3.04 -7.21 -34.44
CA GLN A 61 2.59 -8.35 -33.66
C GLN A 61 1.55 -8.00 -32.58
N GLY A 62 1.15 -6.73 -32.43
CA GLY A 62 0.27 -6.28 -31.36
C GLY A 62 0.89 -6.40 -29.96
N ARG A 63 2.23 -6.41 -29.87
CA ARG A 63 3.00 -6.39 -28.61
C ARG A 63 3.33 -4.98 -28.13
N LEU A 64 3.00 -3.98 -28.94
CA LEU A 64 3.13 -2.56 -28.62
C LEU A 64 1.90 -1.86 -29.17
N GLU A 65 1.01 -1.45 -28.26
CA GLU A 65 -0.28 -0.85 -28.63
C GLU A 65 -0.37 0.61 -28.19
N LEU A 66 0.49 1.04 -27.26
CA LEU A 66 0.42 2.33 -26.59
C LEU A 66 1.68 3.18 -26.81
N LYS A 67 1.52 4.51 -26.83
CA LYS A 67 2.65 5.46 -26.93
C LYS A 67 3.47 5.46 -25.64
N SER A 68 2.82 5.27 -24.49
CA SER A 68 3.47 5.17 -23.18
C SER A 68 4.48 4.01 -23.10
N GLU A 69 4.14 2.84 -23.66
CA GLU A 69 5.03 1.67 -23.73
C GLU A 69 6.29 1.97 -24.57
N LEU A 70 6.12 2.69 -25.69
CA LEU A 70 7.24 3.10 -26.54
C LEU A 70 8.18 4.07 -25.81
N LEU A 71 7.63 5.03 -25.06
CA LEU A 71 8.39 5.96 -24.22
C LEU A 71 9.14 5.24 -23.08
N SER A 72 8.53 4.23 -22.46
CA SER A 72 9.20 3.44 -21.42
C SER A 72 10.42 2.70 -21.99
N ARG A 73 10.29 2.13 -23.19
CA ARG A 73 11.40 1.45 -23.87
C ARG A 73 12.51 2.40 -24.28
N LEU A 74 12.16 3.61 -24.74
CA LEU A 74 13.13 4.68 -24.97
C LEU A 74 13.91 5.00 -23.69
N ALA A 75 13.20 5.15 -22.57
CA ALA A 75 13.81 5.43 -21.28
C ALA A 75 14.80 4.35 -20.83
N ASP A 76 14.43 3.08 -20.95
CA ASP A 76 15.28 1.94 -20.58
C ASP A 76 16.51 1.84 -21.48
N ASN A 77 16.35 2.03 -22.80
CA ASN A 77 17.48 2.01 -23.73
C ASN A 77 18.49 3.13 -23.44
N THR A 78 18.01 4.36 -23.21
CA THR A 78 18.87 5.50 -22.85
C THR A 78 19.58 5.27 -21.52
N TYR A 79 18.90 4.68 -20.53
CA TYR A 79 19.52 4.32 -19.25
C TYR A 79 20.63 3.27 -19.40
N GLN A 80 20.39 2.22 -20.19
CA GLN A 80 21.41 1.20 -20.47
C GLN A 80 22.62 1.77 -21.22
N GLN A 81 22.41 2.71 -22.15
CA GLN A 81 23.49 3.44 -22.79
C GLN A 81 24.32 4.24 -21.77
N SER A 82 23.67 4.96 -20.85
CA SER A 82 24.34 5.68 -19.76
C SER A 82 25.21 4.74 -18.90
N LEU A 83 24.70 3.56 -18.56
CA LEU A 83 25.46 2.57 -17.77
C LEU A 83 26.68 2.05 -18.54
N ASN A 84 26.54 1.80 -19.84
CA ASN A 84 27.64 1.36 -20.69
C ASN A 84 28.72 2.45 -20.84
N GLU A 85 28.33 3.71 -20.98
CA GLU A 85 29.25 4.85 -20.99
C GLU A 85 30.01 5.01 -19.67
N HIS A 86 29.33 4.84 -18.53
CA HIS A 86 29.97 4.82 -17.21
C HIS A 86 30.96 3.66 -17.05
N ASN A 87 30.61 2.47 -17.52
CA ASN A 87 31.49 1.29 -17.46
C ASN A 87 32.73 1.46 -18.33
N LEU A 88 32.60 2.06 -19.53
CA LEU A 88 33.72 2.37 -20.42
C LEU A 88 34.61 3.49 -19.84
N SER A 89 34.02 4.47 -19.15
CA SER A 89 34.73 5.55 -18.47
C SER A 89 35.65 5.05 -17.35
N ASN A 90 35.25 4.00 -16.63
CA ASN A 90 36.07 3.40 -15.57
C ASN A 90 37.32 2.67 -16.11
N ASP A 91 37.40 2.46 -17.43
CA ASP A 91 38.51 1.79 -18.11
C ASP A 91 39.45 2.77 -18.88
N PHE A 92 39.25 4.09 -18.77
CA PHE A 92 39.92 5.04 -19.68
C PHE A 92 41.15 5.78 -19.11
N SER A 93 42.30 5.36 -19.63
CA SER A 93 43.58 6.08 -19.69
C SER A 93 43.86 6.67 -21.10
N ALA A 94 42.88 7.22 -21.82
CA ALA A 94 43.08 7.63 -23.22
C ALA A 94 42.52 9.02 -23.61
N GLN A 95 43.27 9.68 -24.50
CA GLN A 95 43.37 11.14 -24.69
C GLN A 95 42.57 11.75 -25.87
N ASN A 96 41.55 11.10 -26.45
CA ASN A 96 40.92 11.64 -27.67
C ASN A 96 39.39 11.45 -27.72
N THR A 97 38.63 12.36 -27.11
CA THR A 97 37.17 12.47 -27.27
C THR A 97 36.76 13.89 -27.73
N PRO A 98 35.68 14.04 -28.53
CA PRO A 98 35.28 15.31 -29.16
C PRO A 98 34.76 16.36 -28.17
N LEU A 99 35.10 17.64 -28.43
CA LEU A 99 35.04 18.79 -27.51
C LEU A 99 33.65 19.14 -26.91
N GLY A 100 32.54 18.78 -27.55
CA GLY A 100 31.20 19.17 -27.07
C GLY A 100 30.61 18.26 -25.98
N ALA A 101 30.87 16.95 -26.10
CA ALA A 101 30.47 15.98 -25.08
C ALA A 101 31.45 15.98 -23.90
N THR A 102 32.71 16.36 -24.14
CA THR A 102 33.75 16.33 -23.10
C THR A 102 33.55 17.37 -22.01
N GLU A 103 32.94 18.52 -22.27
CA GLU A 103 32.81 19.58 -21.25
C GLU A 103 31.69 19.28 -20.24
N SER A 104 30.50 18.87 -20.70
CA SER A 104 29.43 18.37 -19.81
C SER A 104 29.84 17.10 -19.07
N TYR A 105 30.51 16.16 -19.75
CA TYR A 105 31.00 14.94 -19.11
C TYR A 105 32.12 15.25 -18.10
N ARG A 106 32.99 16.23 -18.38
CA ARG A 106 34.01 16.71 -17.43
C ARG A 106 33.37 17.36 -16.21
N LEU A 107 32.29 18.13 -16.37
CA LEU A 107 31.56 18.74 -15.25
C LEU A 107 30.88 17.68 -14.37
N VAL A 108 30.18 16.70 -14.96
CA VAL A 108 29.55 15.58 -14.21
C VAL A 108 30.60 14.69 -13.54
N THR A 109 31.64 14.26 -14.27
CA THR A 109 32.72 13.46 -13.69
C THR A 109 33.52 14.25 -12.66
N SER A 110 33.68 15.57 -12.79
CA SER A 110 34.28 16.40 -11.73
C SER A 110 33.37 16.54 -10.51
N ALA A 111 32.05 16.64 -10.69
CA ALA A 111 31.07 16.72 -9.59
C ALA A 111 30.98 15.41 -8.80
N PHE A 112 31.09 14.25 -9.47
CA PHE A 112 31.08 12.93 -8.82
C PHE A 112 32.45 12.47 -8.31
N ALA A 113 33.55 12.77 -9.02
CA ALA A 113 34.89 12.36 -8.62
C ALA A 113 35.54 13.31 -7.60
N ILE A 114 35.04 14.54 -7.47
CA ILE A 114 35.52 15.56 -6.53
C ILE A 114 34.31 15.98 -5.71
N GLY A 115 34.02 15.23 -4.64
CA GLY A 115 33.00 15.66 -3.70
C GLY A 115 33.24 17.13 -3.32
N SER A 116 32.26 17.99 -3.62
CA SER A 116 32.06 19.37 -3.12
C SER A 116 32.77 20.59 -3.73
N ASP A 117 33.47 20.54 -4.87
CA ASP A 117 34.24 21.72 -5.36
C ASP A 117 33.62 22.54 -6.52
N LEU A 118 32.40 22.25 -7.00
CA LEU A 118 31.75 23.16 -7.96
C LEU A 118 31.32 24.46 -7.25
N ASN A 119 31.74 25.60 -7.78
CA ASN A 119 31.26 26.89 -7.28
C ASN A 119 29.83 27.18 -7.78
N GLU A 120 29.17 28.17 -7.17
CA GLU A 120 27.78 28.53 -7.49
C GLU A 120 27.56 28.87 -8.97
N ASP A 121 28.55 29.51 -9.62
CA ASP A 121 28.46 29.85 -11.05
C ASP A 121 28.57 28.61 -11.93
N GLU A 122 29.42 27.64 -11.58
CA GLU A 122 29.55 26.35 -12.29
C GLU A 122 28.30 25.48 -12.14
N LEU A 123 27.69 25.44 -10.94
CA LEU A 123 26.41 24.76 -10.72
C LEU A 123 25.28 25.39 -11.52
N LYS A 124 25.26 26.71 -11.62
CA LYS A 124 24.29 27.45 -12.41
C LYS A 124 24.48 27.23 -13.91
N GLU A 125 25.72 27.25 -14.39
CA GLU A 125 26.03 26.93 -15.79
C GLU A 125 25.62 25.50 -16.14
N PHE A 126 25.99 24.53 -15.30
CA PHE A 126 25.58 23.14 -15.43
C PHE A 126 24.05 23.00 -15.47
N SER A 127 23.33 23.68 -14.58
CA SER A 127 21.87 23.64 -14.53
C SER A 127 21.24 24.26 -15.78
N ASN A 128 21.81 25.35 -16.30
CA ASN A 128 21.36 25.97 -17.55
C ASN A 128 21.60 25.07 -18.78
N VAL A 129 22.70 24.30 -18.80
CA VAL A 129 22.96 23.31 -19.86
C VAL A 129 21.91 22.20 -19.79
N ASN A 130 21.68 21.63 -18.61
CA ASN A 130 20.65 20.61 -18.42
C ASN A 130 19.25 21.08 -18.81
N LEU A 131 18.86 22.30 -18.43
CA LEU A 131 17.58 22.88 -18.80
C LEU A 131 17.42 22.95 -20.34
N ARG A 132 18.47 23.42 -21.02
CA ARG A 132 18.48 23.60 -22.47
C ARG A 132 18.39 22.27 -23.21
N GLU A 133 19.20 21.30 -22.81
CA GLU A 133 19.20 19.97 -23.42
C GLU A 133 17.88 19.23 -23.15
N THR A 134 17.38 19.27 -21.90
CA THR A 134 16.09 18.65 -21.55
C THR A 134 14.94 19.28 -22.36
N SER A 135 14.93 20.60 -22.51
CA SER A 135 13.93 21.30 -23.33
C SER A 135 14.03 20.93 -24.81
N SER A 136 15.26 20.78 -25.33
CA SER A 136 15.52 20.34 -26.71
C SER A 136 14.99 18.92 -26.96
N TRP A 137 15.24 17.98 -26.04
CA TRP A 137 14.70 16.61 -26.15
C TRP A 137 13.17 16.59 -26.07
N LEU A 138 12.57 17.38 -25.17
CA LEU A 138 11.12 17.49 -25.08
C LEU A 138 10.50 18.02 -26.40
N ASP A 139 11.11 19.04 -27.00
CA ASP A 139 10.69 19.58 -28.30
C ASP A 139 10.86 18.56 -29.44
N GLN A 140 11.90 17.73 -29.38
CA GLN A 140 12.12 16.65 -30.35
C GLN A 140 11.05 15.55 -30.22
N LEU A 141 10.76 15.09 -29.00
CA LEU A 141 9.67 14.14 -28.75
C LEU A 141 8.34 14.69 -29.26
N ASN A 142 8.01 15.95 -28.95
CA ASN A 142 6.75 16.54 -29.42
C ASN A 142 6.63 16.55 -30.94
N LYS A 143 7.73 16.82 -31.66
CA LYS A 143 7.74 16.81 -33.14
C LYS A 143 7.48 15.44 -33.75
N THR A 144 7.73 14.35 -33.02
CA THR A 144 7.47 12.99 -33.55
C THR A 144 6.00 12.59 -33.49
N GLY A 145 5.17 13.36 -32.76
CA GLY A 145 3.77 13.03 -32.49
C GLY A 145 3.57 12.00 -31.38
N ILE A 146 4.64 11.60 -30.69
CA ILE A 146 4.55 10.67 -29.55
C ILE A 146 3.88 11.32 -28.33
N LEU A 147 4.05 12.64 -28.17
CA LEU A 147 3.41 13.39 -27.09
C LEU A 147 2.11 14.02 -27.58
N SER A 148 1.08 14.01 -26.75
CA SER A 148 -0.07 14.89 -26.93
C SER A 148 0.31 16.35 -26.63
N THR A 149 -0.49 17.30 -27.11
CA THR A 149 -0.35 18.72 -26.77
C THR A 149 -0.40 18.95 -25.25
N ARG A 150 -1.24 18.19 -24.55
CA ARG A 150 -1.42 18.26 -23.10
C ARG A 150 -0.16 17.77 -22.37
N VAL A 151 0.33 16.57 -22.69
CA VAL A 151 1.54 16.00 -22.08
C VAL A 151 2.76 16.88 -22.34
N TYR A 152 2.94 17.38 -23.57
CA TYR A 152 4.04 18.31 -23.87
C TYR A 152 3.96 19.58 -23.02
N SER A 153 2.78 20.19 -22.90
CA SER A 153 2.58 21.41 -22.11
C SER A 153 2.82 21.18 -20.61
N GLN A 154 2.40 20.01 -20.10
CA GLN A 154 2.61 19.63 -18.70
C GLN A 154 4.11 19.42 -18.41
N LEU A 155 4.80 18.59 -19.20
CA LEU A 155 6.24 18.36 -19.06
C LEU A 155 7.05 19.65 -19.16
N LYS A 156 6.68 20.54 -20.07
CA LYS A 156 7.33 21.85 -20.21
C LYS A 156 7.19 22.70 -18.95
N THR A 157 6.01 22.69 -18.34
CA THR A 157 5.74 23.40 -17.08
C THR A 157 6.53 22.78 -15.92
N ASP A 158 6.58 21.45 -15.86
CA ASP A 158 7.29 20.71 -14.81
C ASP A 158 8.80 20.98 -14.86
N ILE A 159 9.42 20.91 -16.04
CA ILE A 159 10.84 21.19 -16.26
C ILE A 159 11.20 22.63 -15.83
N LEU A 160 10.35 23.61 -16.16
CA LEU A 160 10.58 25.00 -15.79
C LEU A 160 10.42 25.21 -14.28
N THR A 161 9.40 24.60 -13.68
CA THR A 161 9.13 24.70 -12.24
C THR A 161 10.25 24.08 -11.42
N GLU A 162 10.74 22.90 -11.80
CA GLU A 162 11.86 22.22 -11.13
C GLU A 162 13.12 23.10 -11.12
N PHE A 163 13.42 23.73 -12.26
CA PHE A 163 14.54 24.66 -12.39
C PHE A 163 14.37 25.91 -11.51
N GLU A 164 13.15 26.45 -11.43
CA GLU A 164 12.84 27.62 -10.59
C GLU A 164 12.93 27.31 -9.08
N GLN A 165 12.50 26.12 -8.65
CA GLN A 165 12.42 25.76 -7.23
C GLN A 165 13.76 25.31 -6.63
N THR A 166 14.53 24.53 -7.38
CA THR A 166 15.79 23.95 -6.87
C THR A 166 16.97 24.90 -7.05
N HIS A 167 16.89 25.83 -8.02
CA HIS A 167 17.99 26.67 -8.50
C HIS A 167 19.27 25.91 -8.94
N VAL A 168 19.31 24.59 -8.73
CA VAL A 168 20.40 23.66 -9.03
C VAL A 168 19.77 22.31 -9.34
N PHE A 169 19.90 21.83 -10.58
CA PHE A 169 19.54 20.44 -10.87
C PHE A 169 20.52 19.52 -10.14
N LEU A 170 20.02 18.37 -9.64
CA LEU A 170 20.89 17.31 -9.16
C LEU A 170 21.94 17.00 -10.25
N PRO A 171 23.23 16.84 -9.89
CA PRO A 171 24.31 16.64 -10.84
C PRO A 171 24.28 15.23 -11.44
N ILE A 172 23.23 14.88 -12.18
CA ILE A 172 23.07 13.61 -12.90
C ILE A 172 23.63 13.73 -14.33
N SER A 173 23.90 12.59 -14.96
CA SER A 173 24.38 12.59 -16.35
C SER A 173 23.28 13.08 -17.32
N LEU A 174 23.67 13.61 -18.47
CA LEU A 174 22.71 14.00 -19.52
C LEU A 174 21.86 12.80 -19.99
N ALA A 175 22.46 11.61 -20.10
CA ALA A 175 21.75 10.40 -20.47
C ALA A 175 20.75 9.96 -19.38
N GLU A 176 21.12 10.06 -18.10
CA GLU A 176 20.21 9.80 -16.99
C GLU A 176 19.04 10.79 -16.97
N ARG A 177 19.32 12.08 -17.20
CA ARG A 177 18.29 13.12 -17.34
C ARG A 177 17.35 12.86 -18.52
N GLN A 178 17.88 12.46 -19.67
CA GLN A 178 17.10 12.09 -20.84
C GLN A 178 16.22 10.87 -20.55
N SER A 179 16.75 9.85 -19.89
CA SER A 179 15.97 8.68 -19.43
C SER A 179 14.83 9.10 -18.49
N GLN A 180 15.10 9.98 -17.51
CA GLN A 180 14.07 10.49 -16.60
C GLN A 180 12.95 11.24 -17.34
N LEU A 181 13.30 12.11 -18.31
CA LEU A 181 12.32 12.77 -19.17
C LEU A 181 11.44 11.75 -19.91
N TYR A 182 12.03 10.68 -20.46
CA TYR A 182 11.28 9.64 -21.16
C TYR A 182 10.38 8.82 -20.23
N ARG A 183 10.82 8.51 -19.01
CA ARG A 183 9.96 7.85 -18.00
C ARG A 183 8.76 8.71 -17.63
N GLN A 184 8.95 10.02 -17.52
CA GLN A 184 7.87 10.96 -17.19
C GLN A 184 6.91 11.15 -18.33
N ALA A 185 7.42 11.31 -19.55
CA ALA A 185 6.60 11.32 -20.73
C ALA A 185 5.78 10.04 -20.84
N SER A 186 6.39 8.87 -20.57
CA SER A 186 5.70 7.58 -20.50
C SER A 186 4.58 7.60 -19.47
N GLY A 187 4.83 8.04 -18.22
CA GLY A 187 3.82 8.09 -17.18
C GLY A 187 2.67 9.06 -17.46
N TRP A 188 2.95 10.25 -18.01
CA TRP A 188 1.91 11.20 -18.40
C TRP A 188 1.10 10.73 -19.60
N MET A 189 1.73 10.08 -20.57
CA MET A 189 1.03 9.47 -21.70
C MET A 189 0.17 8.28 -21.25
N GLU A 190 0.69 7.43 -20.36
CA GLU A 190 -0.04 6.29 -19.79
C GLU A 190 -1.31 6.79 -19.10
N LEU A 191 -1.19 7.84 -18.28
CA LEU A 191 -2.34 8.47 -17.64
C LEU A 191 -3.36 9.04 -18.66
N GLU A 192 -2.91 9.70 -19.72
CA GLU A 192 -3.81 10.22 -20.75
C GLU A 192 -4.52 9.10 -21.51
N GLU A 193 -3.79 8.03 -21.85
CA GLU A 193 -4.32 6.84 -22.51
C GLU A 193 -5.34 6.13 -21.60
N ASP A 194 -5.02 5.93 -20.31
CA ASP A 194 -5.91 5.34 -19.30
C ASP A 194 -7.18 6.17 -19.07
N LEU A 195 -7.09 7.50 -19.23
CA LEU A 195 -8.22 8.42 -19.13
C LEU A 195 -8.91 8.71 -20.47
N SER A 196 -8.52 8.02 -21.55
CA SER A 196 -9.20 8.20 -22.83
C SER A 196 -10.63 7.66 -22.78
N ILE A 197 -11.55 8.36 -23.42
CA ILE A 197 -12.97 7.97 -23.44
C ILE A 197 -13.13 6.65 -24.19
N GLU A 198 -12.34 6.45 -25.24
CA GLU A 198 -12.34 5.25 -26.06
C GLU A 198 -12.05 4.00 -25.23
N ILE A 199 -11.10 4.10 -24.29
CA ILE A 199 -10.74 3.02 -23.37
C ILE A 199 -11.79 2.89 -22.26
N LEU A 200 -12.20 4.02 -21.65
CA LEU A 200 -13.07 3.98 -20.47
C LEU A 200 -14.56 3.78 -20.77
N ALA A 201 -15.07 4.07 -21.98
CA ALA A 201 -16.51 4.15 -22.22
C ALA A 201 -17.28 2.87 -21.87
N ALA A 202 -16.75 1.70 -22.26
CA ALA A 202 -17.36 0.41 -21.92
C ALA A 202 -17.38 0.21 -20.40
N ARG A 203 -16.28 0.57 -19.73
CA ARG A 203 -16.16 0.47 -18.28
C ARG A 203 -17.09 1.42 -17.54
N LEU A 204 -17.19 2.68 -17.96
CA LEU A 204 -18.11 3.66 -17.37
C LEU A 204 -19.57 3.23 -17.52
N THR A 205 -19.89 2.56 -18.63
CA THR A 205 -21.22 1.95 -18.83
C THR A 205 -21.47 0.84 -17.81
N GLN A 206 -20.50 -0.05 -17.58
CA GLN A 206 -20.61 -1.10 -16.56
C GLN A 206 -20.77 -0.52 -15.15
N LEU A 207 -19.96 0.48 -14.78
CA LEU A 207 -20.05 1.15 -13.47
C LEU A 207 -21.43 1.80 -13.27
N LYS A 208 -21.98 2.38 -14.34
CA LYS A 208 -23.32 2.95 -14.35
C LYS A 208 -24.40 1.89 -14.19
N GLU A 209 -24.32 0.79 -14.93
CA GLU A 209 -25.26 -0.34 -14.85
C GLU A 209 -25.23 -1.01 -13.45
N ALA A 210 -24.06 -1.04 -12.81
CA ALA A 210 -23.87 -1.49 -11.44
C ALA A 210 -24.41 -0.51 -10.37
N GLY A 211 -24.84 0.70 -10.77
CA GLY A 211 -25.28 1.74 -9.86
C GLY A 211 -24.17 2.34 -8.99
N ILE A 212 -22.91 2.22 -9.43
CA ILE A 212 -21.75 2.90 -8.83
C ILE A 212 -21.69 4.34 -9.34
N LEU A 213 -22.28 4.60 -10.50
CA LEU A 213 -22.25 5.87 -11.19
C LEU A 213 -23.66 6.26 -11.65
N SER A 214 -24.23 7.32 -11.06
CA SER A 214 -25.54 7.84 -11.44
C SER A 214 -25.55 8.40 -12.87
N ASN A 215 -26.74 8.52 -13.46
CA ASN A 215 -26.90 9.08 -14.81
C ASN A 215 -26.29 10.47 -14.96
N GLN A 216 -26.44 11.32 -13.95
CA GLN A 216 -25.92 12.68 -13.97
C GLN A 216 -24.40 12.67 -13.89
N LYS A 217 -23.83 11.97 -12.89
CA LYS A 217 -22.38 11.89 -12.75
C LYS A 217 -21.69 11.18 -13.92
N HIS A 218 -22.33 10.19 -14.55
CA HIS A 218 -21.84 9.59 -15.78
C HIS A 218 -21.70 10.62 -16.90
N LYS A 219 -22.71 11.49 -17.06
CA LYS A 219 -22.66 12.57 -18.06
C LYS A 219 -21.56 13.57 -17.73
N ASP A 220 -21.47 13.99 -16.47
CA ASP A 220 -20.47 14.96 -16.02
C ASP A 220 -19.05 14.41 -16.17
N LEU A 221 -18.85 13.11 -15.89
CA LEU A 221 -17.57 12.44 -16.08
C LEU A 221 -17.18 12.38 -17.56
N LEU A 222 -18.10 12.02 -18.45
CA LEU A 222 -17.82 12.03 -19.89
C LEU A 222 -17.45 13.43 -20.38
N GLU A 223 -18.13 14.48 -19.89
CA GLU A 223 -17.78 15.87 -20.21
C GLU A 223 -16.39 16.25 -19.69
N ALA A 224 -16.06 15.87 -18.45
CA ALA A 224 -14.75 16.10 -17.85
C ALA A 224 -13.62 15.39 -18.62
N LEU A 225 -13.85 14.15 -19.07
CA LEU A 225 -12.91 13.41 -19.91
C LEU A 225 -12.75 14.08 -21.28
N GLN A 226 -13.85 14.52 -21.91
CA GLN A 226 -13.82 15.21 -23.21
C GLN A 226 -13.05 16.54 -23.13
N GLN A 227 -13.20 17.23 -22.00
CA GLN A 227 -12.53 18.50 -21.73
C GLN A 227 -11.14 18.30 -21.09
N GLN A 228 -10.67 17.05 -20.94
CA GLN A 228 -9.38 16.69 -20.35
C GLN A 228 -9.15 17.33 -18.95
N GLN A 229 -10.20 17.40 -18.13
CA GLN A 229 -10.18 18.08 -16.82
C GLN A 229 -9.61 17.23 -15.68
N LEU A 230 -9.49 15.91 -15.88
CA LEU A 230 -8.95 15.02 -14.84
C LEU A 230 -7.43 14.97 -14.90
N ASN A 231 -6.78 15.22 -13.77
CA ASN A 231 -5.32 15.20 -13.62
C ASN A 231 -4.78 13.86 -13.11
N GLY A 232 -5.65 12.91 -12.78
CA GLY A 232 -5.29 11.60 -12.24
C GLY A 232 -6.46 10.63 -12.28
N SER A 233 -6.17 9.33 -12.34
CA SER A 233 -7.20 8.28 -12.30
C SER A 233 -7.98 8.26 -10.99
N ILE A 234 -7.37 8.65 -9.86
CA ILE A 234 -8.06 8.74 -8.57
C ILE A 234 -9.16 9.82 -8.57
N GLU A 235 -9.05 10.85 -9.42
CA GLU A 235 -10.06 11.91 -9.52
C GLU A 235 -11.38 11.40 -10.11
N LEU A 236 -11.40 10.21 -10.72
CA LEU A 236 -12.64 9.51 -11.10
C LEU A 236 -13.58 9.34 -9.90
N LEU A 237 -13.03 9.21 -8.68
CA LEU A 237 -13.81 9.12 -7.45
C LEU A 237 -14.70 10.33 -7.22
N ASN A 238 -14.36 11.53 -7.71
CA ASN A 238 -15.23 12.70 -7.60
C ASN A 238 -16.56 12.52 -8.37
N TYR A 239 -16.60 11.58 -9.30
CA TYR A 239 -17.74 11.28 -10.13
C TYR A 239 -18.43 9.97 -9.74
N LEU A 240 -17.90 9.19 -8.82
CA LEU A 240 -18.60 7.99 -8.35
C LEU A 240 -19.61 8.35 -7.27
N ASP A 241 -20.67 7.55 -7.15
CA ASP A 241 -21.56 7.62 -6.01
C ASP A 241 -20.93 6.93 -4.81
N ASN A 242 -21.31 7.36 -3.61
CA ASN A 242 -20.81 6.80 -2.36
C ASN A 242 -19.30 6.88 -2.16
N SER A 243 -18.63 7.84 -2.81
CA SER A 243 -17.19 8.03 -2.75
C SER A 243 -16.81 9.39 -2.15
N ARG A 244 -15.57 9.46 -1.69
CA ARG A 244 -14.93 10.67 -1.19
C ARG A 244 -13.45 10.63 -1.52
N LEU A 245 -12.97 11.65 -2.21
CA LEU A 245 -11.54 11.93 -2.39
C LEU A 245 -11.11 12.96 -1.36
N LEU A 246 -10.03 12.69 -0.65
CA LEU A 246 -9.42 13.60 0.30
C LEU A 246 -8.00 13.92 -0.16
N ASP A 247 -7.63 15.19 -0.12
CA ASP A 247 -6.23 15.61 -0.26
C ASP A 247 -5.66 15.84 1.15
N LEU A 248 -4.76 14.95 1.58
CA LEU A 248 -4.14 15.01 2.90
C LEU A 248 -3.35 16.31 3.10
N CYS A 249 -2.85 16.97 2.04
CA CYS A 249 -2.17 18.26 2.15
C CYS A 249 -3.07 19.38 2.68
N GLU A 250 -4.39 19.27 2.54
CA GLU A 250 -5.35 20.27 3.04
C GLU A 250 -5.56 20.19 4.56
N TYR A 251 -5.06 19.14 5.21
CA TYR A 251 -5.23 18.92 6.65
C TYR A 251 -4.03 19.45 7.45
N SER A 252 -4.19 19.56 8.77
CA SER A 252 -3.09 19.91 9.67
C SER A 252 -1.97 18.85 9.62
N GLU A 253 -0.74 19.25 9.92
CA GLU A 253 0.37 18.31 10.15
C GLU A 253 0.21 17.55 11.47
N ASN A 254 -0.62 18.05 12.38
CA ASN A 254 -0.94 17.36 13.63
C ASN A 254 -1.71 16.05 13.33
N THR A 255 -1.12 14.91 13.69
CA THR A 255 -1.65 13.58 13.38
C THR A 255 -3.03 13.31 13.96
N GLU A 256 -3.27 13.75 15.19
CA GLU A 256 -4.56 13.61 15.86
C GLU A 256 -5.66 14.36 15.09
N ASP A 257 -5.38 15.61 14.69
CA ASP A 257 -6.33 16.46 13.96
C ASP A 257 -6.66 15.88 12.58
N TYR A 258 -5.66 15.51 11.77
CA TYR A 258 -5.97 15.01 10.43
C TYR A 258 -6.59 13.62 10.46
N PHE A 259 -6.25 12.73 11.41
CA PHE A 259 -6.95 11.45 11.58
C PHE A 259 -8.42 11.69 11.90
N THR A 260 -8.70 12.57 12.87
CA THR A 260 -10.07 12.91 13.27
C THR A 260 -10.88 13.41 12.08
N LYS A 261 -10.30 14.32 11.29
CA LYS A 261 -10.98 14.89 10.12
C LYS A 261 -11.17 13.89 8.98
N VAL A 262 -10.21 13.00 8.73
CA VAL A 262 -10.36 11.93 7.73
C VAL A 262 -11.51 10.99 8.14
N HIS A 263 -11.54 10.52 9.39
CA HIS A 263 -12.61 9.66 9.86
C HIS A 263 -13.98 10.37 9.80
N SER A 264 -14.03 11.64 10.18
CA SER A 264 -15.24 12.45 10.08
C SER A 264 -15.71 12.58 8.63
N ALA A 265 -14.80 12.81 7.68
CA ALA A 265 -15.15 12.91 6.26
C ALA A 265 -15.71 11.59 5.69
N VAL A 266 -15.19 10.44 6.12
CA VAL A 266 -15.73 9.13 5.74
C VAL A 266 -17.10 8.88 6.39
N ALA A 267 -17.27 9.23 7.68
CA ALA A 267 -18.57 9.16 8.35
C ALA A 267 -19.63 10.03 7.64
N ASP A 268 -19.28 11.28 7.31
CA ASP A 268 -20.15 12.21 6.58
C ASP A 268 -20.50 11.69 5.19
N MET A 269 -19.55 11.06 4.49
CA MET A 269 -19.81 10.38 3.22
C MET A 269 -20.89 9.29 3.42
N LEU A 270 -20.77 8.42 4.42
CA LEU A 270 -21.74 7.36 4.67
C LEU A 270 -23.14 7.90 5.02
N VAL A 271 -23.21 8.94 5.88
CA VAL A 271 -24.47 9.55 6.32
C VAL A 271 -25.14 10.31 5.18
N SER A 272 -24.41 11.17 4.48
CA SER A 272 -24.96 12.02 3.40
C SER A 272 -25.51 11.22 2.22
N GLN A 273 -24.98 10.02 2.00
CA GLN A 273 -25.43 9.10 0.96
C GLN A 273 -26.52 8.13 1.43
N GLY A 274 -26.93 8.21 2.70
CA GLY A 274 -27.96 7.34 3.27
C GLY A 274 -27.55 5.87 3.36
N ILE A 275 -26.24 5.57 3.36
CA ILE A 275 -25.72 4.20 3.55
C ILE A 275 -25.90 3.76 5.01
N ILE A 276 -25.80 4.73 5.93
CA ILE A 276 -26.03 4.56 7.35
C ILE A 276 -27.05 5.59 7.81
N ASN A 277 -27.99 5.16 8.65
CA ASN A 277 -29.00 6.02 9.27
C ASN A 277 -28.73 6.14 10.78
N SER A 278 -27.50 6.51 11.10
CA SER A 278 -27.02 6.70 12.48
C SER A 278 -26.27 8.02 12.59
N THR A 279 -26.21 8.54 13.80
CA THR A 279 -25.38 9.71 14.11
C THR A 279 -24.04 9.25 14.68
N PHE A 280 -22.96 9.69 14.04
CA PHE A 280 -21.62 9.57 14.59
C PHE A 280 -21.39 10.69 15.60
N GLY A 281 -20.89 10.33 16.77
CA GLY A 281 -20.31 11.27 17.73
C GLY A 281 -18.97 11.80 17.25
N GLU A 282 -18.28 12.54 18.14
CA GLU A 282 -16.92 12.97 17.87
C GLU A 282 -15.98 11.76 17.85
N PHE A 283 -15.05 11.77 16.89
CA PHE A 283 -13.96 10.78 16.84
C PHE A 283 -12.89 11.19 17.85
N GLU A 284 -12.50 10.26 18.70
CA GLU A 284 -11.37 10.42 19.62
C GLU A 284 -10.19 9.59 19.10
N VAL A 285 -9.03 10.23 18.96
CA VAL A 285 -7.80 9.60 18.48
C VAL A 285 -6.75 9.66 19.57
N THR A 286 -6.18 8.52 19.94
CA THR A 286 -5.08 8.46 20.91
C THR A 286 -3.91 7.66 20.35
N PHE A 287 -2.69 8.05 20.69
CA PHE A 287 -1.48 7.36 20.27
C PHE A 287 -0.79 6.74 21.49
N LYS A 288 -0.47 5.45 21.41
CA LYS A 288 0.35 4.76 22.39
C LYS A 288 1.70 4.44 21.75
N TYR A 289 2.75 5.04 22.30
CA TYR A 289 4.13 4.74 21.92
C TYR A 289 4.53 3.42 22.58
N SER A 290 4.87 2.42 21.77
CA SER A 290 5.36 1.15 22.28
C SER A 290 6.87 1.26 22.56
N GLU A 291 7.24 1.60 23.79
CA GLU A 291 8.65 1.50 24.22
C GLU A 291 9.11 0.03 24.33
N ASP A 292 8.19 -0.91 24.52
CA ASP A 292 8.51 -2.30 24.88
C ASP A 292 9.03 -3.12 23.70
N VAL A 293 8.70 -2.74 22.45
CA VAL A 293 9.27 -3.37 21.25
C VAL A 293 10.79 -3.12 21.16
N LEU A 294 11.27 -1.99 21.69
CA LEU A 294 12.69 -1.61 21.62
C LEU A 294 13.56 -2.30 22.68
N LYS A 295 12.99 -2.77 23.79
CA LYS A 295 13.77 -3.29 24.93
C LYS A 295 14.10 -4.79 24.82
N ASN A 296 13.33 -5.56 24.03
CA ASN A 296 13.50 -7.02 23.95
C ASN A 296 14.20 -7.52 22.69
N SER A 297 14.52 -6.64 21.75
CA SER A 297 15.23 -7.02 20.54
C SER A 297 16.69 -6.55 20.58
N ASN A 298 17.63 -7.48 20.79
CA ASN A 298 19.08 -7.26 20.71
C ASN A 298 19.59 -6.92 19.29
N ILE A 299 18.72 -6.44 18.41
CA ILE A 299 19.03 -6.14 17.02
C ILE A 299 19.20 -4.63 16.90
N SER A 300 20.46 -4.20 16.78
CA SER A 300 20.86 -2.79 16.61
C SER A 300 20.36 -2.13 15.31
N GLU A 301 19.56 -2.83 14.50
CA GLU A 301 18.94 -2.34 13.26
C GLU A 301 17.44 -1.99 13.41
N ILE A 302 16.83 -2.22 14.59
CA ILE A 302 15.38 -2.00 14.81
C ILE A 302 14.99 -0.54 15.05
N GLU A 303 15.95 0.40 15.05
CA GLU A 303 15.61 1.81 14.97
C GLU A 303 14.66 2.09 13.79
N TYR A 304 14.67 1.29 12.71
CA TYR A 304 13.80 1.47 11.55
C TYR A 304 12.30 1.08 11.71
N PHE A 305 11.88 0.42 12.79
CA PHE A 305 10.52 -0.16 12.89
C PHE A 305 9.75 0.19 14.18
N SER A 306 9.94 1.39 14.74
CA SER A 306 9.06 1.87 15.82
C SER A 306 7.66 2.15 15.26
N PHE A 307 6.73 1.20 15.42
CA PHE A 307 5.32 1.43 15.18
C PHE A 307 4.69 2.05 16.44
N ASN A 308 3.99 3.15 16.26
CA ASN A 308 3.04 3.65 17.25
C ASN A 308 1.73 2.90 17.08
N GLU A 309 1.00 2.71 18.16
CA GLU A 309 -0.38 2.25 18.10
C GLU A 309 -1.29 3.48 18.02
N ALA A 310 -2.10 3.60 16.96
CA ALA A 310 -3.13 4.61 16.84
C ALA A 310 -4.49 3.99 17.16
N LYS A 311 -5.13 4.48 18.23
CA LYS A 311 -6.48 4.06 18.62
C LYS A 311 -7.48 5.12 18.25
N VAL A 312 -8.50 4.72 17.52
CA VAL A 312 -9.62 5.57 17.13
C VAL A 312 -10.88 5.04 17.79
N SER A 313 -11.69 5.93 18.37
CA SER A 313 -12.99 5.57 18.90
C SER A 313 -14.08 6.55 18.50
N VAL A 314 -15.31 6.07 18.38
CA VAL A 314 -16.47 6.89 18.05
C VAL A 314 -17.73 6.30 18.67
N HIS A 315 -18.61 7.16 19.15
CA HIS A 315 -19.94 6.75 19.58
C HIS A 315 -20.88 6.73 18.37
N VAL A 316 -21.55 5.61 18.11
CA VAL A 316 -22.60 5.50 17.10
C VAL A 316 -23.86 4.97 17.77
N ASP A 317 -24.91 5.79 17.73
CA ASP A 317 -26.17 5.57 18.43
C ASP A 317 -26.00 5.37 19.95
N ASN A 318 -25.96 4.11 20.43
CA ASN A 318 -25.80 3.77 21.85
C ASN A 318 -24.55 2.90 22.12
N ARG A 319 -23.64 2.80 21.14
CA ARG A 319 -22.45 1.95 21.21
C ARG A 319 -21.20 2.76 20.95
N ILE A 320 -20.13 2.43 21.67
CA ILE A 320 -18.78 2.92 21.37
C ILE A 320 -18.08 1.89 20.49
N TYR A 321 -17.66 2.32 19.31
CA TYR A 321 -16.82 1.55 18.41
C TYR A 321 -15.37 1.99 18.61
N ARG A 322 -14.45 1.03 18.56
CA ARG A 322 -13.02 1.27 18.72
C ARG A 322 -12.26 0.50 17.64
N GLN A 323 -11.14 1.07 17.23
CA GLN A 323 -10.17 0.46 16.32
C GLN A 323 -8.77 0.78 16.82
N SER A 324 -7.86 -0.20 16.76
CA SER A 324 -6.44 0.02 16.94
C SER A 324 -5.66 -0.38 15.69
N ASN A 325 -4.71 0.45 15.25
CA ASN A 325 -3.86 0.20 14.10
C ASN A 325 -2.39 0.50 14.38
N ALA A 326 -1.51 -0.25 13.73
CA ALA A 326 -0.11 0.15 13.62
C ALA A 326 0.01 1.41 12.75
N TYR A 327 0.63 2.44 13.30
CA TYR A 327 0.90 3.71 12.66
C TYR A 327 2.39 4.00 12.71
N ARG A 328 2.95 4.42 11.58
CA ARG A 328 4.35 4.84 11.49
C ARG A 328 4.38 6.33 11.18
N PRO A 329 4.73 7.20 12.15
CA PRO A 329 4.96 8.59 11.83
C PRO A 329 6.17 8.70 10.89
N SER A 330 6.13 9.67 9.97
CA SER A 330 7.33 10.07 9.23
C SER A 330 8.38 10.56 10.23
N LYS A 331 9.64 10.11 10.07
CA LYS A 331 10.73 10.41 11.00
C LYS A 331 11.41 11.75 10.74
N GLU A 332 11.17 12.34 9.58
CA GLU A 332 11.88 13.55 9.16
C GLU A 332 11.13 14.79 9.67
N GLU A 333 11.58 15.32 10.81
CA GLU A 333 11.17 16.62 11.33
C GLU A 333 11.47 17.70 10.26
N GLY A 334 10.46 18.07 9.47
CA GLY A 334 10.58 19.05 8.39
C GLY A 334 9.96 18.60 7.07
N ASP A 335 9.80 17.28 6.87
CA ASP A 335 9.08 16.72 5.73
C ASP A 335 7.60 16.60 6.10
N SER A 336 6.91 17.74 6.09
CA SER A 336 5.45 17.91 6.21
C SER A 336 4.60 17.13 5.18
N ILE A 337 5.27 16.35 4.34
CA ILE A 337 4.80 15.80 3.07
C ILE A 337 4.20 14.40 3.23
N TYR A 338 4.49 13.68 4.32
CA TYR A 338 4.03 12.31 4.52
C TYR A 338 2.98 12.21 5.64
N ARG A 339 1.81 12.80 5.42
CA ARG A 339 0.62 12.40 6.19
C ARG A 339 0.26 11.00 5.72
N THR A 340 0.45 10.02 6.60
CA THR A 340 0.12 8.62 6.32
C THR A 340 -1.07 8.23 7.16
N LEU A 341 -2.03 7.53 6.56
CA LEU A 341 -3.07 6.88 7.33
C LEU A 341 -2.54 5.54 7.84
N PRO A 342 -3.01 5.07 9.02
CA PRO A 342 -2.75 3.72 9.44
C PRO A 342 -3.32 2.77 8.38
N ARG A 343 -2.63 1.65 8.18
CA ARG A 343 -3.22 0.54 7.44
C ARG A 343 -4.58 0.23 8.08
N ASP A 344 -5.56 -0.02 7.22
CA ASP A 344 -6.89 -0.44 7.61
C ASP A 344 -7.81 0.62 8.24
N THR A 345 -7.60 1.92 7.99
CA THR A 345 -8.48 3.01 8.47
C THR A 345 -9.99 2.75 8.28
N ILE A 346 -10.36 1.98 7.26
CA ILE A 346 -11.74 1.60 6.93
C ILE A 346 -12.39 0.60 7.90
N LYS A 347 -11.63 -0.12 8.73
CA LYS A 347 -12.13 -1.25 9.55
C LYS A 347 -13.20 -0.83 10.55
N ILE A 348 -13.06 0.32 11.23
CA ILE A 348 -14.08 0.82 12.17
C ILE A 348 -15.43 1.04 11.46
N PHE A 349 -15.41 1.62 10.26
CA PHE A 349 -16.62 1.82 9.46
C PHE A 349 -17.22 0.50 9.02
N ASN A 350 -16.40 -0.44 8.56
CA ASN A 350 -16.88 -1.76 8.16
C ASN A 350 -17.45 -2.56 9.34
N LYS A 351 -16.92 -2.38 10.55
CA LYS A 351 -17.49 -2.94 11.79
C LYS A 351 -18.88 -2.38 12.05
N ILE A 352 -19.03 -1.06 12.01
CA ILE A 352 -20.31 -0.36 12.20
C ILE A 352 -21.33 -0.81 11.14
N LEU A 353 -20.94 -0.80 9.87
CA LEU A 353 -21.80 -1.22 8.75
C LEU A 353 -22.22 -2.69 8.88
N HIS A 354 -21.31 -3.56 9.34
CA HIS A 354 -21.63 -4.96 9.56
C HIS A 354 -22.61 -5.17 10.72
N ASP A 355 -22.41 -4.52 11.86
CA ASP A 355 -23.32 -4.56 13.01
C ASP A 355 -24.75 -4.11 12.63
N GLN A 356 -24.86 -3.19 11.69
CA GLN A 356 -26.15 -2.67 11.19
C GLN A 356 -26.74 -3.49 10.04
N ASN A 357 -26.12 -4.62 9.67
CA ASN A 357 -26.48 -5.43 8.51
C ASN A 357 -26.55 -4.61 7.20
N SER A 358 -25.72 -3.58 7.07
CA SER A 358 -25.61 -2.82 5.84
C SER A 358 -25.01 -3.72 4.74
N PRO A 359 -25.53 -3.69 3.50
CA PRO A 359 -24.95 -4.42 2.39
C PRO A 359 -23.65 -3.77 1.87
N TYR A 360 -23.32 -2.56 2.32
CA TYR A 360 -22.16 -1.80 1.89
C TYR A 360 -20.93 -2.07 2.75
N ARG A 361 -19.75 -2.05 2.13
CA ARG A 361 -18.45 -1.95 2.80
C ARG A 361 -17.67 -0.77 2.22
N VAL A 362 -16.91 -0.09 3.07
CA VAL A 362 -15.97 0.95 2.69
C VAL A 362 -14.68 0.29 2.21
N TYR A 363 -14.16 0.80 1.11
CA TYR A 363 -12.88 0.44 0.52
C TYR A 363 -12.01 1.68 0.46
N GLU A 364 -10.72 1.51 0.74
CA GLU A 364 -9.71 2.51 0.47
C GLU A 364 -9.24 2.36 -0.98
N VAL A 365 -9.17 3.48 -1.70
CA VAL A 365 -8.73 3.55 -3.09
C VAL A 365 -7.53 4.48 -3.13
N SER A 366 -6.36 3.92 -3.39
CA SER A 366 -5.11 4.66 -3.57
C SER A 366 -4.59 4.47 -4.99
N ILE A 367 -3.82 5.46 -5.48
CA ILE A 367 -3.10 5.30 -6.74
C ILE A 367 -1.97 4.28 -6.47
N PRO A 368 -1.83 3.20 -7.27
CA PRO A 368 -0.70 2.30 -7.15
C PRO A 368 0.60 3.11 -7.17
N SER A 369 1.46 2.92 -6.17
CA SER A 369 2.70 3.67 -5.96
C SER A 369 3.63 3.69 -7.18
N PHE A 370 3.47 2.75 -8.10
CA PHE A 370 4.19 2.70 -9.38
C PHE A 370 3.91 3.89 -10.31
N HIS A 371 2.75 4.56 -10.20
CA HIS A 371 2.48 5.80 -10.95
C HIS A 371 2.97 7.05 -10.21
N ALA A 372 2.98 7.02 -8.86
CA ALA A 372 3.47 8.14 -8.05
C ALA A 372 4.98 8.41 -8.23
N GLN A 373 5.77 7.39 -8.55
CA GLN A 373 7.22 7.52 -8.79
C GLN A 373 7.59 8.16 -10.15
N LYS A 374 6.63 8.40 -11.06
CA LYS A 374 6.91 8.76 -12.46
C LYS A 374 6.85 10.27 -12.78
N THR A 375 6.75 11.19 -11.82
CA THR A 375 6.76 12.66 -12.12
C THR A 375 7.91 13.39 -11.43
N PHE A 376 8.56 14.35 -12.10
CA PHE A 376 9.60 15.26 -11.49
C PHE A 376 9.01 16.07 -10.35
N ARG A 377 7.71 16.32 -10.44
CA ARG A 377 6.98 17.11 -9.47
C ARG A 377 6.59 16.19 -8.33
N ASP A 378 7.42 16.23 -7.29
CA ASP A 378 7.01 15.89 -5.94
C ASP A 378 6.38 14.48 -5.90
N PRO A 379 7.18 13.39 -5.88
CA PRO A 379 6.67 12.04 -5.58
C PRO A 379 5.74 12.01 -4.35
N ASP A 380 5.75 13.09 -3.57
CA ASP A 380 5.00 13.34 -2.36
C ASP A 380 3.56 13.83 -2.61
N LYS A 381 3.24 14.54 -3.72
CA LYS A 381 1.85 14.99 -3.97
C LYS A 381 0.92 13.90 -4.45
N GLY A 382 1.38 13.02 -5.33
CA GLY A 382 0.61 11.85 -5.77
C GLY A 382 0.26 10.90 -4.60
N ASN A 383 1.07 10.93 -3.54
CA ASN A 383 0.87 10.15 -2.32
C ASN A 383 -0.06 10.82 -1.29
N THR A 384 -0.53 12.05 -1.52
CA THR A 384 -1.37 12.76 -0.55
C THR A 384 -2.86 12.61 -0.81
N GLN A 385 -3.26 12.16 -2.00
CA GLN A 385 -4.66 11.90 -2.28
C GLN A 385 -5.05 10.50 -1.85
N ILE A 386 -6.11 10.40 -1.06
CA ILE A 386 -6.69 9.13 -0.64
C ILE A 386 -8.18 9.09 -0.91
N GLY A 387 -8.60 8.01 -1.55
CA GLY A 387 -9.97 7.76 -1.91
C GLY A 387 -10.65 6.81 -0.92
N PHE A 388 -11.92 7.05 -0.67
CA PHE A 388 -12.81 6.11 -0.02
C PHE A 388 -14.03 5.89 -0.90
N ILE A 389 -14.52 4.66 -0.97
CA ILE A 389 -15.78 4.34 -1.66
C ILE A 389 -16.54 3.27 -0.90
N ALA A 390 -17.85 3.43 -0.76
CA ALA A 390 -18.71 2.43 -0.17
C ALA A 390 -19.48 1.67 -1.25
N LEU A 391 -19.23 0.36 -1.33
CA LEU A 391 -19.77 -0.53 -2.36
C LEU A 391 -20.48 -1.73 -1.73
N THR A 392 -21.54 -2.21 -2.36
CA THR A 392 -22.04 -3.57 -2.10
C THR A 392 -21.09 -4.61 -2.67
N LYS A 393 -21.19 -5.89 -2.25
CA LYS A 393 -20.35 -6.96 -2.81
C LYS A 393 -20.42 -7.02 -4.35
N ALA A 394 -21.62 -7.01 -4.92
CA ALA A 394 -21.80 -7.05 -6.38
C ALA A 394 -21.18 -5.83 -7.08
N GLN A 395 -21.22 -4.66 -6.44
CA GLN A 395 -20.57 -3.47 -6.96
C GLN A 395 -19.05 -3.55 -6.82
N ALA A 396 -18.52 -4.08 -5.72
CA ALA A 396 -17.09 -4.28 -5.51
C ALA A 396 -16.52 -5.30 -6.51
N ASP A 397 -17.22 -6.41 -6.76
CA ASP A 397 -16.84 -7.42 -7.77
C ASP A 397 -16.71 -6.78 -9.16
N ILE A 398 -17.63 -5.86 -9.50
CA ILE A 398 -17.55 -5.10 -10.76
C ILE A 398 -16.41 -4.10 -10.68
N TYR A 399 -16.32 -3.26 -9.64
CA TYR A 399 -15.33 -2.18 -9.51
C TYR A 399 -13.88 -2.67 -9.51
N PHE A 400 -13.61 -3.79 -8.83
CA PHE A 400 -12.28 -4.37 -8.66
C PHE A 400 -12.02 -5.56 -9.59
N GLU A 401 -12.83 -5.79 -10.64
CA GLU A 401 -12.68 -6.92 -11.58
C GLU A 401 -11.25 -7.07 -12.17
N MET A 402 -10.44 -6.00 -12.18
CA MET A 402 -9.03 -6.00 -12.61
C MET A 402 -7.99 -6.10 -11.48
N TYR A 403 -8.40 -5.95 -10.21
CA TYR A 403 -7.53 -5.94 -9.04
C TYR A 403 -7.93 -7.09 -8.09
N VAL A 404 -7.53 -8.30 -8.46
CA VAL A 404 -7.90 -9.56 -7.77
C VAL A 404 -7.46 -9.58 -6.30
N ASP A 405 -6.45 -8.79 -5.92
CA ASP A 405 -5.79 -8.90 -4.62
C ASP A 405 -6.38 -8.00 -3.51
N ASN A 406 -7.31 -7.08 -3.81
CA ASN A 406 -7.70 -6.01 -2.88
C ASN A 406 -9.14 -6.10 -2.33
N ILE A 407 -9.83 -7.23 -2.47
CA ILE A 407 -11.15 -7.39 -1.86
C ILE A 407 -10.98 -7.68 -0.37
N HIS A 408 -11.15 -6.66 0.47
CA HIS A 408 -11.18 -6.85 1.92
C HIS A 408 -12.25 -7.88 2.30
N PRO A 409 -11.88 -8.96 3.04
CA PRO A 409 -12.85 -9.91 3.54
C PRO A 409 -13.93 -9.20 4.36
N THR A 410 -15.17 -9.63 4.15
CA THR A 410 -16.29 -9.25 5.02
C THR A 410 -16.02 -9.86 6.39
N PRO A 411 -16.19 -9.12 7.50
CA PRO A 411 -15.90 -9.66 8.81
C PRO A 411 -16.86 -10.81 9.08
N LEU A 412 -16.35 -11.87 9.70
CA LEU A 412 -17.15 -13.06 9.96
C LEU A 412 -18.19 -12.82 11.05
N PHE A 413 -17.90 -11.89 11.98
CA PHE A 413 -18.68 -11.69 13.19
C PHE A 413 -19.20 -10.26 13.33
N THR A 414 -20.50 -10.16 13.66
CA THR A 414 -21.04 -8.94 14.26
C THR A 414 -20.55 -8.84 15.69
N SER A 415 -20.50 -7.62 16.21
CA SER A 415 -20.06 -7.41 17.58
C SER A 415 -21.02 -8.05 18.61
N ALA A 416 -22.32 -8.17 18.29
CA ALA A 416 -23.26 -8.94 19.12
C ALA A 416 -22.92 -10.43 19.16
N ARG A 417 -22.49 -11.00 18.02
CA ARG A 417 -22.03 -12.39 17.96
C ARG A 417 -20.72 -12.58 18.72
N ILE A 418 -19.82 -11.59 18.69
CA ILE A 418 -18.62 -11.60 19.54
C ILE A 418 -19.01 -11.67 21.02
N ASP A 419 -19.98 -10.85 21.47
CA ASP A 419 -20.44 -10.84 22.85
C ASP A 419 -21.02 -12.22 23.27
N GLU A 420 -21.75 -12.89 22.38
CA GLU A 420 -22.22 -14.27 22.58
C GLU A 420 -21.08 -15.28 22.71
N ILE A 421 -20.05 -15.18 21.85
CA ILE A 421 -18.88 -16.08 21.87
C ILE A 421 -18.06 -15.87 23.14
N LEU A 422 -17.87 -14.63 23.57
CA LEU A 422 -17.18 -14.31 24.82
C LEU A 422 -17.94 -14.87 26.03
N SER A 423 -19.27 -14.76 26.02
CA SER A 423 -20.13 -15.36 27.06
C SER A 423 -20.02 -16.89 27.06
N LEU A 424 -19.94 -17.52 25.89
CA LEU A 424 -19.70 -18.95 25.75
C LEU A 424 -18.35 -19.35 26.35
N PHE A 425 -17.28 -18.60 26.04
CA PHE A 425 -15.93 -18.88 26.56
C PHE A 425 -15.91 -18.90 28.09
N GLU A 426 -16.60 -17.95 28.73
CA GLU A 426 -16.78 -17.93 30.17
C GLU A 426 -17.62 -19.13 30.66
N GLN A 427 -18.77 -19.40 30.02
CA GLN A 427 -19.68 -20.47 30.41
C GLN A 427 -19.03 -21.86 30.39
N ILE A 428 -18.17 -22.13 29.41
CA ILE A 428 -17.48 -23.43 29.27
C ILE A 428 -16.16 -23.50 30.05
N GLY A 429 -15.82 -22.45 30.81
CA GLY A 429 -14.57 -22.36 31.54
C GLY A 429 -13.33 -22.35 30.63
N LEU A 430 -13.45 -21.81 29.41
CA LEU A 430 -12.32 -21.74 28.48
C LEU A 430 -11.24 -20.80 29.00
N LEU A 431 -11.59 -19.80 29.80
CA LEU A 431 -10.68 -18.75 30.27
C LEU A 431 -10.35 -18.85 31.76
N ASP A 432 -10.76 -19.93 32.45
CA ASP A 432 -10.63 -20.08 33.91
C ASP A 432 -9.18 -20.01 34.44
N HIS A 433 -8.19 -20.20 33.57
CA HIS A 433 -6.77 -20.08 33.94
C HIS A 433 -6.25 -18.65 33.90
N LEU A 434 -6.96 -17.74 33.24
CA LEU A 434 -6.59 -16.33 33.12
C LEU A 434 -7.08 -15.54 34.32
N SER A 435 -6.30 -14.53 34.70
CA SER A 435 -6.74 -13.54 35.68
C SER A 435 -7.88 -12.68 35.11
N PRO A 436 -8.74 -12.10 35.97
CA PRO A 436 -9.76 -11.16 35.53
C PRO A 436 -9.20 -10.02 34.67
N ASP A 437 -8.04 -9.48 35.04
CA ASP A 437 -7.38 -8.40 34.31
C ASP A 437 -6.92 -8.83 32.89
N GLN A 438 -6.43 -10.08 32.75
CA GLN A 438 -6.09 -10.65 31.44
C GLN A 438 -7.33 -10.84 30.58
N ILE A 439 -8.43 -11.35 31.15
CA ILE A 439 -9.70 -11.53 30.45
C ILE A 439 -10.24 -10.18 29.99
N GLU A 440 -10.33 -9.20 30.88
CA GLU A 440 -10.81 -7.84 30.56
C GLU A 440 -9.95 -7.20 29.46
N SER A 441 -8.63 -7.28 29.57
CA SER A 441 -7.71 -6.73 28.56
C SER A 441 -7.86 -7.40 27.20
N SER A 442 -8.04 -8.72 27.16
CA SER A 442 -8.22 -9.50 25.92
C SER A 442 -9.58 -9.22 25.28
N GLN A 443 -10.64 -9.15 26.08
CA GLN A 443 -11.96 -8.75 25.61
C GLN A 443 -11.93 -7.32 25.04
N GLN A 444 -11.23 -6.40 25.71
CA GLN A 444 -11.06 -5.05 25.24
C GLN A 444 -10.28 -4.99 23.91
N LEU A 445 -9.25 -5.82 23.74
CA LEU A 445 -8.52 -5.99 22.47
C LEU A 445 -9.44 -6.47 21.35
N ILE A 446 -10.25 -7.50 21.59
CA ILE A 446 -11.24 -8.00 20.60
C ILE A 446 -12.25 -6.92 20.22
N LEU A 447 -12.75 -6.16 21.19
CA LEU A 447 -13.68 -5.05 20.96
C LEU A 447 -13.04 -3.88 20.21
N GLU A 448 -11.72 -3.69 20.32
CA GLU A 448 -10.91 -2.74 19.55
C GLU A 448 -10.46 -3.27 18.20
N SER A 449 -10.69 -4.55 17.91
CA SER A 449 -10.25 -5.20 16.69
C SER A 449 -11.41 -5.37 15.71
N TYR A 450 -11.07 -5.44 14.43
CA TYR A 450 -11.97 -5.87 13.38
C TYR A 450 -11.65 -7.32 13.07
N ILE A 451 -12.37 -8.20 13.75
CA ILE A 451 -12.19 -9.64 13.68
C ILE A 451 -12.71 -10.14 12.33
N MET A 452 -11.77 -10.50 11.47
CA MET A 452 -12.02 -11.07 10.15
C MET A 452 -12.04 -12.60 10.22
N GLU A 453 -11.28 -13.17 11.14
CA GLU A 453 -11.04 -14.60 11.25
C GLU A 453 -11.31 -15.10 12.68
N ARG A 454 -11.73 -16.35 12.81
CA ARG A 454 -12.00 -17.01 14.09
C ARG A 454 -10.73 -17.14 14.93
N HIS A 455 -9.58 -17.35 14.30
CA HIS A 455 -8.32 -17.53 15.02
C HIS A 455 -7.95 -16.26 15.82
N GLU A 456 -8.29 -15.07 15.31
CA GLU A 456 -8.07 -13.78 15.99
C GLU A 456 -8.83 -13.68 17.32
N LEU A 457 -10.01 -14.34 17.44
CA LEU A 457 -10.74 -14.40 18.72
C LEU A 457 -9.96 -15.17 19.78
N PHE A 458 -9.36 -16.29 19.40
CA PHE A 458 -8.61 -17.14 20.32
C PHE A 458 -7.24 -16.55 20.64
N SER A 459 -6.54 -16.00 19.64
CA SER A 459 -5.22 -15.41 19.78
C SER A 459 -5.20 -14.14 20.63
N ALA A 460 -6.35 -13.49 20.84
CA ALA A 460 -6.46 -12.37 21.76
C ALA A 460 -6.29 -12.77 23.22
N PHE A 461 -6.51 -14.05 23.56
CA PHE A 461 -6.35 -14.58 24.92
C PHE A 461 -5.05 -15.38 25.05
N GLU A 462 -4.25 -15.04 26.06
CA GLU A 462 -3.01 -15.75 26.37
C GLU A 462 -3.29 -17.23 26.68
N ASP A 463 -2.43 -18.11 26.16
CA ASP A 463 -2.47 -19.56 26.44
C ASP A 463 -3.81 -20.26 26.15
N VAL A 464 -4.60 -19.75 25.20
CA VAL A 464 -5.86 -20.41 24.76
C VAL A 464 -5.64 -21.31 23.54
N ILE A 465 -4.87 -20.84 22.56
CA ILE A 465 -4.56 -21.57 21.33
C ILE A 465 -3.07 -21.46 21.03
N LEU A 466 -2.48 -22.57 20.58
CA LEU A 466 -1.16 -22.58 19.95
C LEU A 466 -1.37 -22.57 18.44
N LEU A 467 -1.09 -21.44 17.80
CA LEU A 467 -0.95 -21.35 16.34
C LEU A 467 0.53 -21.46 15.97
N PHE A 468 0.83 -22.16 14.89
CA PHE A 468 2.21 -22.34 14.45
C PHE A 468 2.30 -22.41 12.93
N ASP A 469 3.46 -22.02 12.42
CA ASP A 469 3.83 -22.20 11.01
C ASP A 469 4.74 -23.43 10.89
N TRP A 470 4.45 -24.29 9.92
CA TRP A 470 5.23 -25.48 9.63
C TRP A 470 6.65 -25.14 9.19
N ASP A 471 6.84 -24.00 8.52
CA ASP A 471 8.13 -23.55 7.97
C ASP A 471 9.02 -22.84 9.02
N GLY A 472 8.56 -22.75 10.27
CA GLY A 472 9.21 -22.00 11.36
C GLY A 472 10.58 -22.49 11.84
N VAL A 473 11.14 -23.54 11.23
CA VAL A 473 12.46 -24.11 11.56
C VAL A 473 13.59 -23.10 11.31
N GLY A 474 13.41 -22.15 10.39
CA GLY A 474 14.45 -21.20 9.99
C GLY A 474 14.79 -20.07 10.97
N HIS A 475 14.03 -19.90 12.06
CA HIS A 475 14.15 -18.71 12.93
C HIS A 475 14.67 -18.99 14.35
N THR A 476 14.90 -20.25 14.73
CA THR A 476 15.38 -20.60 16.07
C THR A 476 16.17 -21.90 16.09
N ASP A 477 17.20 -21.97 16.93
CA ASP A 477 18.01 -23.17 17.15
C ASP A 477 17.33 -24.20 18.08
N ILE A 478 16.16 -23.88 18.64
CA ILE A 478 15.44 -24.71 19.63
C ILE A 478 13.91 -24.76 19.39
N PRO A 479 13.45 -25.11 18.17
CA PRO A 479 12.04 -25.03 17.81
C PRO A 479 11.16 -25.96 18.65
N TYR A 480 11.59 -27.18 18.94
CA TYR A 480 10.77 -28.17 19.64
C TYR A 480 10.69 -27.89 21.14
N GLN A 481 11.76 -27.37 21.75
CA GLN A 481 11.73 -26.93 23.15
C GLN A 481 10.74 -25.77 23.32
N SER A 482 10.73 -24.82 22.39
CA SER A 482 9.80 -23.69 22.41
C SER A 482 8.35 -24.14 22.26
N LEU A 483 8.07 -25.04 21.30
CA LEU A 483 6.75 -25.63 21.13
C LEU A 483 6.30 -26.44 22.35
N THR A 484 7.19 -27.21 22.98
CA THR A 484 6.87 -27.96 24.20
C THR A 484 6.47 -27.02 25.34
N LYS A 485 7.10 -25.85 25.44
CA LYS A 485 6.70 -24.80 26.41
C LYS A 485 5.34 -24.20 26.07
N TYR A 486 5.02 -23.97 24.79
CA TYR A 486 3.68 -23.52 24.41
C TYR A 486 2.60 -24.56 24.69
N PHE A 487 2.86 -25.84 24.43
CA PHE A 487 1.96 -26.93 24.83
C PHE A 487 1.74 -26.96 26.35
N SER A 488 2.78 -26.73 27.13
CA SER A 488 2.68 -26.59 28.58
C SER A 488 1.76 -25.42 28.97
N ALA A 489 1.98 -24.25 28.36
CA ALA A 489 1.22 -23.04 28.65
C ALA A 489 -0.28 -23.22 28.35
N ILE A 490 -0.64 -23.66 27.14
CA ILE A 490 -2.05 -23.85 26.74
C ILE A 490 -2.76 -24.96 27.54
N SER A 491 -2.01 -25.85 28.20
CA SER A 491 -2.57 -26.93 29.03
C SER A 491 -3.04 -26.48 30.41
N ARG A 492 -2.81 -25.22 30.78
CA ARG A 492 -3.27 -24.62 32.05
C ARG A 492 -2.73 -25.37 33.26
N GLY A 493 -1.47 -25.76 33.17
CA GLY A 493 -0.74 -26.48 34.22
C GLY A 493 -1.07 -27.97 34.33
N GLN A 494 -1.79 -28.56 33.37
CA GLN A 494 -2.01 -30.01 33.35
C GLN A 494 -0.84 -30.77 32.71
N PHE A 495 -0.20 -30.20 31.68
CA PHE A 495 1.02 -30.70 31.05
C PHE A 495 2.19 -29.84 31.51
N LEU A 496 2.92 -30.28 32.54
CA LEU A 496 4.04 -29.53 33.14
C LEU A 496 5.38 -30.25 32.95
N PRO A 497 5.91 -30.30 31.70
CA PRO A 497 7.21 -30.90 31.45
C PRO A 497 8.33 -30.09 32.10
N THR A 498 9.29 -30.80 32.71
CA THR A 498 10.54 -30.26 33.26
C THR A 498 11.74 -30.79 32.49
N GLU A 499 12.91 -30.18 32.68
CA GLU A 499 14.17 -30.62 32.04
C GLU A 499 14.04 -30.75 30.49
N ILE A 500 13.32 -29.80 29.89
CA ILE A 500 13.07 -29.76 28.45
C ILE A 500 14.38 -29.45 27.71
N SER A 501 14.84 -30.33 26.83
CA SER A 501 16.02 -30.11 25.98
C SER A 501 15.73 -30.44 24.52
N ASP A 502 16.36 -29.70 23.62
CA ASP A 502 16.28 -29.87 22.16
C ASP A 502 17.67 -30.22 21.64
N GLU A 503 17.82 -31.40 21.04
CA GLU A 503 19.05 -31.85 20.38
C GLU A 503 19.02 -31.48 18.89
N PHE A 504 18.67 -30.24 18.58
CA PHE A 504 18.48 -29.75 17.21
C PHE A 504 19.80 -29.57 16.45
N ASP A 505 19.95 -30.24 15.30
CA ASP A 505 21.09 -30.10 14.39
C ASP A 505 20.62 -29.84 12.95
N GLN A 506 20.66 -28.56 12.56
CA GLN A 506 20.34 -28.09 11.22
C GLN A 506 21.15 -28.78 10.12
N LYS A 507 22.41 -29.16 10.38
CA LYS A 507 23.30 -29.72 9.33
C LYS A 507 22.96 -31.16 9.03
N SER A 508 22.64 -31.94 10.06
CA SER A 508 22.26 -33.33 9.91
C SER A 508 20.75 -33.53 9.70
N GLN A 509 19.95 -32.46 9.80
CA GLN A 509 18.49 -32.50 9.64
C GLN A 509 17.84 -33.45 10.66
N THR A 510 18.41 -33.50 11.87
CA THR A 510 17.91 -34.32 12.98
C THR A 510 17.69 -33.48 14.21
N ALA A 511 16.73 -33.90 15.03
CA ALA A 511 16.50 -33.33 16.34
C ALA A 511 16.07 -34.43 17.31
N ALA A 512 16.14 -34.15 18.60
CA ALA A 512 15.43 -34.94 19.59
C ALA A 512 14.88 -34.03 20.68
N GLN A 513 13.62 -34.26 21.05
CA GLN A 513 13.00 -33.59 22.18
C GLN A 513 13.06 -34.51 23.39
N THR A 514 13.69 -34.04 24.48
CA THR A 514 13.64 -34.71 25.79
C THR A 514 12.93 -33.85 26.81
N PHE A 515 12.18 -34.48 27.72
CA PHE A 515 11.60 -33.83 28.89
C PHE A 515 11.17 -34.87 29.93
N ILE A 516 10.98 -34.42 31.17
CA ILE A 516 10.41 -35.23 32.26
C ILE A 516 8.98 -34.76 32.51
N LEU A 517 8.02 -35.67 32.55
CA LEU A 517 6.64 -35.40 32.95
C LEU A 517 6.22 -36.43 34.01
N ASN A 518 5.71 -35.96 35.15
CA ASN A 518 5.33 -36.80 36.29
C ASN A 518 6.44 -37.77 36.77
N GLY A 519 7.72 -37.42 36.57
CA GLY A 519 8.88 -38.24 36.92
C GLY A 519 9.28 -39.28 35.87
N THR A 520 8.54 -39.39 34.77
CA THR A 520 8.89 -40.22 33.61
C THR A 520 9.66 -39.38 32.60
N GLU A 521 10.82 -39.87 32.16
CA GLU A 521 11.61 -39.26 31.09
C GLU A 521 11.09 -39.72 29.72
N TYR A 522 10.85 -38.77 28.83
CA TYR A 522 10.44 -39.00 27.44
C TYR A 522 11.53 -38.52 26.50
N HIS A 523 11.81 -39.32 25.48
CA HIS A 523 12.77 -39.01 24.43
C HIS A 523 12.11 -39.25 23.06
N ILE A 524 11.95 -38.19 22.28
CA ILE A 524 11.28 -38.21 20.98
C ILE A 524 12.32 -37.93 19.90
N PRO A 525 12.78 -38.94 19.14
CA PRO A 525 13.68 -38.70 18.01
C PRO A 525 12.89 -38.16 16.82
N LEU A 526 13.40 -37.09 16.21
CA LEU A 526 12.76 -36.28 15.17
C LEU A 526 13.69 -36.11 13.96
N SER A 527 13.10 -35.94 12.79
CA SER A 527 13.78 -35.65 11.53
C SER A 527 13.01 -34.57 10.77
N PHE A 528 13.71 -33.56 10.28
CA PHE A 528 13.09 -32.43 9.58
C PHE A 528 13.86 -32.12 8.30
N GLU A 529 13.16 -31.68 7.25
CA GLU A 529 13.83 -31.21 6.02
C GLU A 529 13.78 -29.68 5.94
N VAL A 530 12.58 -29.16 5.72
CA VAL A 530 12.27 -27.72 5.62
C VAL A 530 11.25 -27.31 6.69
N SER A 531 10.42 -28.25 7.14
CA SER A 531 9.34 -28.03 8.12
C SER A 531 9.51 -28.87 9.38
N LEU A 532 8.79 -28.49 10.42
CA LEU A 532 8.72 -29.24 11.69
C LEU A 532 8.24 -30.68 11.48
N ASP A 533 8.85 -31.64 12.18
CA ASP A 533 8.46 -33.06 12.10
C ASP A 533 7.05 -33.28 12.70
N PRO A 534 6.04 -33.72 11.93
CA PRO A 534 4.70 -34.00 12.44
C PRO A 534 4.67 -35.01 13.60
N LYS A 535 5.67 -35.89 13.68
CA LYS A 535 5.83 -36.86 14.77
C LYS A 535 5.94 -36.18 16.12
N PHE A 536 6.53 -34.98 16.21
CA PHE A 536 6.61 -34.21 17.45
C PHE A 536 5.21 -34.03 18.07
N PHE A 537 4.28 -33.49 17.30
CA PHE A 537 2.93 -33.17 17.77
C PHE A 537 2.14 -34.42 18.16
N SER A 538 2.21 -35.49 17.35
CA SER A 538 1.56 -36.77 17.67
C SER A 538 2.13 -37.39 18.96
N SER A 539 3.43 -37.20 19.22
CA SER A 539 4.11 -37.73 20.40
C SER A 539 3.72 -36.94 21.65
N ILE A 540 3.72 -35.59 21.60
CA ILE A 540 3.24 -34.74 22.71
C ILE A 540 1.80 -35.10 23.09
N ARG A 541 0.91 -35.27 22.10
CA ARG A 541 -0.47 -35.71 22.33
C ARG A 541 -0.55 -37.07 23.01
N SER A 542 0.18 -38.06 22.51
CA SER A 542 0.18 -39.42 23.08
C SER A 542 0.66 -39.42 24.53
N VAL A 543 1.72 -38.66 24.84
CA VAL A 543 2.22 -38.52 26.23
C VAL A 543 1.18 -37.85 27.12
N ALA A 544 0.56 -36.76 26.66
CA ALA A 544 -0.47 -36.06 27.41
C ALA A 544 -1.70 -36.93 27.69
N GLU A 545 -2.17 -37.71 26.70
CA GLU A 545 -3.31 -38.61 26.86
C GLU A 545 -3.07 -39.75 27.86
N GLN A 546 -1.81 -40.14 28.08
CA GLN A 546 -1.43 -41.16 29.07
C GLN A 546 -1.41 -40.59 30.50
N GLU A 547 -0.92 -39.35 30.64
CA GLU A 547 -0.59 -38.76 31.94
C GLU A 547 -1.68 -37.82 32.50
N ILE A 548 -2.58 -37.32 31.64
CA ILE A 548 -3.57 -36.29 31.98
C ILE A 548 -4.99 -36.80 31.75
N SER A 549 -5.84 -36.72 32.77
CA SER A 549 -7.22 -37.23 32.73
C SER A 549 -8.30 -36.17 32.53
N THR A 550 -7.97 -34.90 32.70
CA THR A 550 -8.91 -33.77 32.77
C THR A 550 -9.17 -33.10 31.42
N GLY A 551 -8.31 -33.34 30.43
CA GLY A 551 -8.41 -32.73 29.09
C GLY A 551 -7.44 -33.38 28.11
N LYS A 552 -7.50 -32.92 26.86
CA LYS A 552 -6.67 -33.42 25.76
C LYS A 552 -6.25 -32.29 24.83
N PHE A 553 -5.10 -32.44 24.19
CA PHE A 553 -4.70 -31.60 23.07
C PHE A 553 -5.42 -32.05 21.79
N TYR A 554 -6.20 -31.15 21.21
CA TYR A 554 -6.87 -31.32 19.93
C TYR A 554 -6.14 -30.52 18.86
N ALA A 555 -5.81 -31.17 17.76
CA ALA A 555 -5.40 -30.49 16.54
C ALA A 555 -6.63 -29.80 15.96
N VAL A 556 -6.58 -28.48 15.88
CA VAL A 556 -7.67 -27.65 15.35
C VAL A 556 -7.21 -26.97 14.08
N ASN A 557 -8.15 -26.81 13.16
CA ASN A 557 -8.02 -25.93 12.02
C ASN A 557 -8.93 -24.73 12.26
N VAL A 558 -8.33 -23.55 12.33
CA VAL A 558 -9.05 -22.29 12.52
C VAL A 558 -8.69 -21.39 11.34
N ASP A 559 -9.60 -21.31 10.37
CA ASP A 559 -9.43 -20.52 9.14
C ASP A 559 -8.20 -20.92 8.30
N TYR A 560 -7.98 -22.24 8.16
CA TYR A 560 -6.82 -22.83 7.47
C TYR A 560 -5.48 -22.64 8.20
N VAL A 561 -5.49 -22.02 9.39
CA VAL A 561 -4.31 -21.94 10.26
C VAL A 561 -4.29 -23.17 11.17
N PRO A 562 -3.26 -24.03 11.07
CA PRO A 562 -3.13 -25.18 11.94
C PRO A 562 -2.80 -24.73 13.37
N GLY A 563 -3.41 -25.39 14.35
CA GLY A 563 -3.15 -25.10 15.74
C GLY A 563 -3.51 -26.23 16.69
N TYR A 564 -3.25 -26.00 17.96
CA TYR A 564 -3.61 -26.89 19.05
C TYR A 564 -4.33 -26.15 20.17
N MET A 565 -5.35 -26.79 20.73
CA MET A 565 -6.03 -26.34 21.95
C MET A 565 -6.08 -27.49 22.96
N PHE A 566 -5.88 -27.19 24.24
CA PHE A 566 -6.12 -28.16 25.32
C PHE A 566 -7.54 -27.98 25.86
N LEU A 567 -8.40 -28.97 25.62
CA LEU A 567 -9.84 -28.87 25.91
C LEU A 567 -10.32 -30.10 26.67
N SER A 568 -11.34 -29.91 27.50
CA SER A 568 -12.23 -30.99 27.91
C SER A 568 -13.17 -31.38 26.76
N LEU A 569 -13.78 -32.56 26.84
CA LEU A 569 -14.74 -32.99 25.82
C LEU A 569 -15.92 -32.00 25.69
N ALA A 570 -16.43 -31.50 26.81
CA ALA A 570 -17.54 -30.54 26.81
C ALA A 570 -17.17 -29.21 26.14
N GLN A 571 -15.95 -28.71 26.38
CA GLN A 571 -15.45 -27.49 25.71
C GLN A 571 -15.30 -27.72 24.21
N LEU A 572 -14.72 -28.85 23.79
CA LEU A 572 -14.59 -29.21 22.37
C LEU A 572 -15.96 -29.24 21.68
N GLU A 573 -16.92 -29.96 22.27
CA GLU A 573 -18.26 -30.12 21.70
C GLU A 573 -18.97 -28.76 21.57
N ALA A 574 -18.83 -27.88 22.56
CA ALA A 574 -19.41 -26.53 22.52
C ALA A 574 -18.79 -25.65 21.42
N LEU A 575 -17.45 -25.64 21.28
CA LEU A 575 -16.78 -24.84 20.25
C LEU A 575 -17.10 -25.33 18.83
N ILE A 576 -17.20 -26.65 18.62
CA ILE A 576 -17.62 -27.23 17.33
C ILE A 576 -19.08 -26.89 17.03
N ALA A 577 -19.97 -27.00 18.03
CA ALA A 577 -21.40 -26.71 17.84
C ALA A 577 -21.66 -25.26 17.39
N GLU A 578 -20.82 -24.33 17.85
CA GLU A 578 -20.88 -22.91 17.49
C GLU A 578 -20.04 -22.56 16.25
N ASN A 579 -19.46 -23.56 15.58
CA ASN A 579 -18.64 -23.43 14.37
C ASN A 579 -17.45 -22.47 14.57
N LEU A 580 -16.81 -22.54 15.75
CA LEU A 580 -15.64 -21.72 16.08
C LEU A 580 -14.33 -22.43 15.77
N ILE A 581 -14.32 -23.76 15.73
CA ILE A 581 -13.17 -24.59 15.38
C ILE A 581 -13.61 -25.78 14.54
N GLU A 582 -12.70 -26.28 13.72
CA GLU A 582 -12.81 -27.58 13.05
C GLU A 582 -11.67 -28.48 13.53
N LEU A 583 -11.90 -29.80 13.63
CA LEU A 583 -10.80 -30.73 13.89
C LEU A 583 -9.97 -30.90 12.63
N ALA A 584 -8.65 -30.83 12.75
CA ALA A 584 -7.77 -31.17 11.65
C ALA A 584 -8.04 -32.62 11.21
N SER A 585 -8.13 -32.84 9.89
CA SER A 585 -8.20 -34.19 9.33
C SER A 585 -7.03 -34.99 9.88
N SER A 586 -7.27 -36.20 10.40
CA SER A 586 -6.18 -37.06 10.87
C SER A 586 -5.27 -37.38 9.67
N GLU A 587 -4.10 -36.76 9.63
CA GLU A 587 -3.01 -37.11 8.71
C GLU A 587 -2.34 -38.43 9.10
#